data_AF-A0A8T2YLX9-F1
#
_entry.id   AF-A0A8T2YLX9-F1
#
_cell.length_a   1.000
_cell.length_b   1.000
_cell.length_c   1.000
_cell.angle_alpha   90.00
_cell.angle_beta   90.00
_cell.angle_gamma   90.00
#
_symmetry.space_group_name_H-M   'P 1'
#
loop_
_entity.id
_entity.type
_entity.pdbx_description
1 polymer ?
#
loop_
_entity_poly.entity_id
_entity_poly.type
_entity_poly.pdbx_seq_one_letter_code
_entity_poly.pdbx_strand_id
1 'polypeptide(L)'
;MVIGTIFGNRRGHVWFCIQHDRLSTIPLLLLELSIPTHQLVKEMQCGLVRLALECNRSELNSVPLRAVPVWTVNCNGKKAGFALRRKASEQIRLMLKTVQSMTVAAGVIPARLGSSSDSEEIMYMRANYEHMVGRADSESFHLINPDECPGQELSVFLMRS
;
A
#
# COMPACT_ATOMS: atom_id res chain seq x y z
N MET A 1 -9.46 11.07 -7.04
CA MET A 1 -8.02 10.91 -6.79
C MET A 1 -7.80 10.74 -5.30
N VAL A 2 -6.92 9.84 -4.90
CA VAL A 2 -6.54 9.59 -3.50
C VAL A 2 -5.02 9.58 -3.37
N ILE A 3 -4.50 9.62 -2.15
CA ILE A 3 -3.06 9.54 -1.91
C ILE A 3 -2.73 8.16 -1.40
N GLY A 4 -1.85 7.47 -2.12
CA GLY A 4 -1.35 6.16 -1.74
C GLY A 4 0.08 6.27 -1.23
N THR A 5 0.38 5.58 -0.13
CA THR A 5 1.75 5.41 0.38
C THR A 5 2.04 3.93 0.50
N ILE A 6 3.03 3.45 -0.24
CA ILE A 6 3.67 2.15 -0.02
C ILE A 6 4.88 2.36 0.84
N PHE A 7 5.05 1.56 1.89
CA PHE A 7 6.22 1.66 2.75
C PHE A 7 6.58 0.33 3.39
N GLY A 8 7.79 0.22 3.91
CA GLY A 8 8.23 -0.96 4.63
C GLY A 8 9.69 -0.89 5.02
N ASN A 9 10.06 -1.64 6.05
CA ASN A 9 11.46 -1.83 6.43
C ASN A 9 12.16 -2.65 5.35
N ARG A 10 13.48 -2.48 5.21
CA ARG A 10 14.28 -3.21 4.21
C ARG A 10 14.16 -4.73 4.34
N ARG A 11 14.10 -5.27 5.56
CA ARG A 11 13.90 -6.71 5.82
C ARG A 11 12.48 -7.05 6.26
N GLY A 12 11.56 -6.09 6.22
CA GLY A 12 10.18 -6.25 6.64
C GLY A 12 9.20 -6.54 5.51
N HIS A 13 7.93 -6.44 5.86
CA HIS A 13 6.78 -6.57 4.98
C HIS A 13 6.37 -5.22 4.37
N VAL A 14 5.75 -5.29 3.21
CA VAL A 14 5.17 -4.14 2.53
C VAL A 14 3.87 -3.72 3.22
N TRP A 15 3.71 -2.42 3.39
CA TRP A 15 2.48 -1.79 3.80
C TRP A 15 1.92 -0.94 2.67
N PHE A 16 0.61 -1.03 2.45
CA PHE A 16 -0.12 -0.18 1.51
C PHE A 16 -1.16 0.64 2.25
N CYS A 17 -1.08 1.95 2.11
CA CYS A 17 -1.90 2.92 2.81
C CYS A 17 -2.60 3.85 1.80
N ILE A 18 -3.91 4.06 1.97
CA ILE A 18 -4.69 5.04 1.20
C ILE A 18 -5.23 6.12 2.14
N GLN A 19 -5.04 7.38 1.76
CA GLN A 19 -5.51 8.57 2.46
C GLN A 19 -6.37 9.42 1.50
N HIS A 20 -7.44 10.02 2.03
CA HIS A 20 -8.24 11.01 1.28
C HIS A 20 -7.52 12.35 1.16
N ASP A 21 -6.86 12.76 2.24
CA ASP A 21 -6.13 14.03 2.38
C ASP A 21 -4.71 13.73 2.84
N ARG A 22 -3.73 14.45 2.30
CA ARG A 22 -2.32 14.33 2.66
C ARG A 22 -2.07 14.62 4.14
N LEU A 23 -2.89 15.48 4.74
CA LEU A 23 -2.79 15.89 6.14
C LEU A 23 -3.48 14.92 7.11
N SER A 24 -4.30 13.99 6.62
CA SER A 24 -4.98 13.01 7.46
C SER A 24 -4.00 11.92 7.91
N THR A 25 -3.76 11.77 9.21
CA THR A 25 -2.97 10.66 9.75
C THR A 25 -3.79 9.36 9.91
N ILE A 26 -5.10 9.42 9.66
CA ILE A 26 -6.01 8.28 9.72
C ILE A 26 -6.26 7.80 8.27
N PRO A 27 -5.76 6.62 7.88
CA PRO A 27 -5.95 6.10 6.54
C PRO A 27 -7.34 5.51 6.33
N LEU A 28 -7.85 5.64 5.10
CA LEU A 28 -9.08 4.98 4.65
C LEU A 28 -8.90 3.46 4.53
N LEU A 29 -7.70 3.04 4.16
CA LEU A 29 -7.29 1.65 4.00
C LEU A 29 -5.82 1.53 4.42
N LEU A 30 -5.53 0.54 5.24
CA LEU A 30 -4.16 0.17 5.62
C LEU A 30 -4.05 -1.34 5.58
N LEU A 31 -3.16 -1.82 4.73
CA LEU A 31 -2.93 -3.24 4.48
C LEU A 31 -1.47 -3.57 4.75
N GLU A 32 -1.24 -4.62 5.52
CA GLU A 32 0.06 -5.26 5.71
C GLU A 32 0.12 -6.48 4.79
N LEU A 33 0.98 -6.47 3.77
CA LEU A 33 1.12 -7.54 2.78
C LEU A 33 2.25 -8.47 3.20
N SER A 34 2.07 -9.78 3.07
CA SER A 34 3.14 -10.77 3.32
C SER A 34 4.34 -10.65 2.37
N ILE A 35 4.25 -9.79 1.34
CA ILE A 35 5.33 -9.53 0.38
C ILE A 35 6.50 -8.85 1.12
N PRO A 36 7.73 -9.39 1.04
CA PRO A 36 8.91 -8.71 1.55
C PRO A 36 9.20 -7.43 0.76
N THR A 37 9.59 -6.34 1.43
CA THR A 37 9.81 -5.04 0.78
C THR A 37 10.82 -5.12 -0.36
N HIS A 38 11.93 -5.85 -0.17
CA HIS A 38 12.95 -6.04 -1.21
C HIS A 38 12.42 -6.76 -2.46
N GLN A 39 11.45 -7.67 -2.31
CA GLN A 39 10.84 -8.38 -3.43
C GLN A 39 9.98 -7.42 -4.25
N LEU A 40 9.17 -6.58 -3.59
CA LEU A 40 8.35 -5.59 -4.29
C LEU A 40 9.22 -4.56 -5.03
N VAL A 41 10.30 -4.08 -4.40
CA VAL A 41 11.26 -3.16 -5.04
C VAL A 41 11.84 -3.77 -6.31
N LYS A 42 12.18 -5.07 -6.29
CA LYS A 42 12.66 -5.78 -7.49
C LYS A 42 11.60 -5.85 -8.58
N GLU A 43 10.35 -6.15 -8.25
CA GLU A 43 9.24 -6.14 -9.22
C GLU A 43 9.03 -4.74 -9.81
N MET A 44 9.16 -3.69 -8.99
CA MET A 44 9.06 -2.29 -9.43
C MET A 44 10.18 -1.90 -10.41
N GLN A 45 11.37 -2.46 -10.28
CA GLN A 45 12.47 -2.25 -11.24
C GLN A 45 12.18 -2.87 -12.62
N CYS A 46 11.32 -3.89 -12.68
CA CYS A 46 10.87 -4.49 -13.94
C CYS A 46 9.75 -3.68 -14.62
N GLY A 47 9.25 -2.64 -13.95
CA GLY A 47 8.42 -1.59 -14.54
C GLY A 47 6.92 -1.81 -14.55
N LEU A 48 6.43 -3.03 -14.28
CA LEU A 48 5.00 -3.31 -14.15
C LEU A 48 4.72 -4.13 -12.90
N VAL A 49 3.88 -3.59 -12.01
CA VAL A 49 3.46 -4.24 -10.77
C VAL A 49 1.94 -4.20 -10.62
N ARG A 50 1.33 -5.38 -10.58
CA ARG A 50 -0.11 -5.57 -10.34
C ARG A 50 -0.29 -6.39 -9.07
N LEU A 51 -0.85 -5.77 -8.04
CA LEU A 51 -1.23 -6.41 -6.80
C LEU A 51 -2.73 -6.68 -6.80
N ALA A 52 -3.13 -7.93 -6.95
CA ALA A 52 -4.53 -8.34 -6.82
C ALA A 52 -4.77 -8.91 -5.43
N LEU A 53 -5.73 -8.34 -4.72
CA LEU A 53 -6.18 -8.76 -3.40
C LEU A 53 -7.57 -9.37 -3.52
N GLU A 54 -7.65 -10.67 -3.28
CA GLU A 54 -8.85 -11.48 -3.51
C GLU A 54 -9.45 -11.99 -2.20
N CYS A 55 -10.77 -11.89 -2.08
CA CYS A 55 -11.55 -12.43 -0.97
C CYS A 55 -12.68 -13.32 -1.49
N ASN A 56 -12.58 -14.62 -1.25
CA ASN A 56 -13.58 -15.61 -1.71
C ASN A 56 -14.52 -16.07 -0.58
N ARG A 57 -14.69 -15.22 0.44
CA ARG A 57 -15.47 -15.57 1.63
C ARG A 57 -16.86 -14.95 1.55
N SER A 58 -17.86 -15.78 1.30
CA SER A 58 -19.27 -15.36 1.15
C SER A 58 -19.82 -14.65 2.41
N GLU A 59 -19.33 -15.00 3.59
CA GLU A 59 -19.68 -14.35 4.87
C GLU A 59 -19.32 -12.86 4.92
N LEU A 60 -18.41 -12.40 4.05
CA LEU A 60 -17.94 -11.02 3.97
C LEU A 60 -18.58 -10.24 2.82
N ASN A 61 -19.60 -10.79 2.15
CA ASN A 61 -20.25 -10.16 0.99
C ASN A 61 -21.03 -8.87 1.34
N SER A 62 -21.48 -8.74 2.58
CA SER A 62 -22.17 -7.53 3.08
C SER A 62 -21.20 -6.46 3.59
N VAL A 63 -19.93 -6.79 3.80
CA VAL A 63 -18.92 -5.87 4.34
C VAL A 63 -18.36 -5.03 3.17
N PRO A 64 -18.13 -3.72 3.34
CA PRO A 64 -17.45 -2.93 2.32
C PRO A 64 -16.07 -3.52 2.00
N LEU A 65 -15.66 -3.54 0.73
CA LEU A 65 -14.38 -4.15 0.32
C LEU A 65 -13.22 -3.70 1.19
N ARG A 66 -13.05 -2.39 1.36
CA ARG A 66 -11.97 -1.85 2.19
C ARG A 66 -11.96 -2.42 3.60
N ALA A 67 -13.10 -2.82 4.17
CA ALA A 67 -13.28 -3.37 5.52
C ALA A 67 -13.05 -4.89 5.66
N VAL A 68 -12.82 -5.60 4.56
CA VAL A 68 -12.41 -7.01 4.58
C VAL A 68 -11.10 -7.17 5.39
N PRO A 69 -11.07 -8.07 6.40
CA PRO A 69 -9.95 -8.18 7.33
C PRO A 69 -8.72 -8.90 6.76
N VAL A 70 -8.93 -9.81 5.81
CA VAL A 70 -7.89 -10.65 5.22
C VAL A 70 -8.12 -10.85 3.73
N TRP A 71 -7.05 -10.79 2.97
CA TRP A 71 -7.04 -10.96 1.52
C TRP A 71 -5.99 -11.97 1.11
N THR A 72 -6.23 -12.71 0.04
CA THR A 72 -5.18 -13.43 -0.68
C THR A 72 -4.50 -12.45 -1.62
N VAL A 73 -3.17 -12.40 -1.62
CA VAL A 73 -2.41 -11.47 -2.47
C VAL A 73 -1.79 -12.23 -3.63
N ASN A 74 -2.03 -11.74 -4.84
CA ASN A 74 -1.38 -12.15 -6.07
C ASN A 74 -0.57 -10.96 -6.61
N CYS A 75 0.74 -11.14 -6.81
CA CYS A 75 1.63 -10.14 -7.41
C CYS A 75 1.99 -10.60 -8.83
N ASN A 76 1.66 -9.80 -9.84
CA ASN A 76 1.93 -10.11 -11.25
C ASN A 76 1.44 -11.51 -11.66
N GLY A 77 0.26 -11.91 -11.18
CA GLY A 77 -0.36 -13.21 -11.45
C GLY A 77 0.19 -14.38 -10.62
N LYS A 78 1.16 -14.15 -9.74
CA LYS A 78 1.73 -15.18 -8.85
C LYS A 78 1.24 -14.98 -7.43
N LYS A 79 0.84 -16.06 -6.76
CA LYS A 79 0.44 -16.02 -5.34
C LYS A 79 1.60 -15.55 -4.47
N ALA A 80 1.37 -14.47 -3.74
CA ALA A 80 2.38 -13.76 -2.94
C ALA A 80 2.05 -13.72 -1.44
N GLY A 81 1.05 -14.49 -1.00
CA GLY A 81 0.70 -14.67 0.41
C GLY A 81 -0.65 -14.04 0.76
N PHE A 82 -0.70 -13.34 1.89
CA PHE A 82 -1.91 -12.69 2.39
C PHE A 82 -1.70 -11.20 2.63
N ALA A 83 -2.79 -10.44 2.70
CA ALA A 83 -2.77 -9.08 3.23
C ALA A 83 -3.76 -8.96 4.36
N LEU A 84 -3.36 -8.28 5.41
CA LEU A 84 -4.16 -8.09 6.60
C LEU A 84 -4.53 -6.62 6.73
N ARG A 85 -5.83 -6.35 6.90
CA ARG A 85 -6.28 -5.00 7.24
C ARG A 85 -5.84 -4.67 8.66
N ARG A 86 -5.22 -3.51 8.82
CA ARG A 86 -4.74 -3.00 10.11
C ARG A 86 -5.36 -1.65 10.43
N LYS A 87 -5.37 -1.31 11.71
CA LYS A 87 -5.57 0.07 12.17
C LYS A 87 -4.19 0.73 12.24
N ALA A 88 -4.12 2.02 11.90
CA ALA A 88 -2.86 2.76 12.00
C ALA A 88 -2.42 2.88 13.46
N SER A 89 -1.25 2.32 13.79
CA SER A 89 -0.57 2.54 15.06
C SER A 89 -0.01 3.94 15.14
N GLU A 90 0.38 4.39 16.35
CA GLU A 90 1.00 5.70 16.54
C GLU A 90 2.29 5.86 15.72
N GLN A 91 3.08 4.79 15.56
CA GLN A 91 4.26 4.78 14.72
C GLN A 91 3.92 5.04 13.24
N ILE A 92 2.88 4.39 12.71
CA ILE A 92 2.43 4.60 11.32
C ILE A 92 1.89 6.01 11.15
N ARG A 93 1.09 6.52 12.10
CA ARG A 93 0.58 7.90 12.07
C ARG A 93 1.71 8.92 12.05
N LEU A 94 2.74 8.68 12.83
CA LEU A 94 3.92 9.53 12.92
C LEU A 94 4.75 9.52 11.62
N MET A 95 4.89 8.35 10.98
CA MET A 95 5.50 8.21 9.66
C MET A 95 4.69 8.99 8.60
N LEU A 96 3.37 8.81 8.57
CA LEU A 96 2.48 9.55 7.65
C LEU A 96 2.58 11.07 7.88
N LYS A 97 2.72 11.50 9.13
CA LYS A 97 2.94 12.91 9.49
C LYS A 97 4.29 13.43 9.00
N THR A 98 5.35 12.62 9.02
CA THR A 98 6.67 12.99 8.49
C THR A 98 6.63 13.27 6.98
N VAL A 99 5.78 12.55 6.22
CA VAL A 99 5.67 12.71 4.76
C VAL A 99 4.48 13.57 4.30
N GLN A 100 3.73 14.18 5.23
CA GLN A 100 2.47 14.88 4.93
C GLN A 100 2.63 16.13 4.05
N SER A 101 3.80 16.76 4.06
CA SER A 101 4.09 17.96 3.25
C SER A 101 4.27 17.64 1.77
N MET A 102 4.46 16.36 1.43
CA MET A 102 4.70 15.87 0.07
C MET A 102 3.45 15.18 -0.47
N THR A 103 3.13 15.43 -1.74
CA THR A 103 2.04 14.71 -2.44
C THR A 103 2.61 13.55 -3.25
N VAL A 104 3.75 13.76 -3.90
CA VAL A 104 4.52 12.71 -4.58
C VAL A 104 5.95 12.74 -4.04
N ALA A 105 6.44 11.59 -3.59
CA ALA A 105 7.81 11.42 -3.09
C ALA A 105 8.19 9.94 -3.01
N ALA A 106 9.46 9.62 -3.22
CA ALA A 106 10.02 8.32 -2.89
C ALA A 106 11.33 8.55 -2.12
N GLY A 107 11.59 7.72 -1.11
CA GLY A 107 12.81 7.88 -0.32
C GLY A 107 12.88 6.96 0.88
N VAL A 108 13.81 7.29 1.78
CA VAL A 108 14.06 6.55 3.01
C VAL A 108 13.87 7.49 4.19
N ILE A 109 13.07 7.07 5.16
CA ILE A 109 12.94 7.74 6.45
C ILE A 109 13.91 7.05 7.41
N PRO A 110 14.94 7.76 7.89
CA PRO A 110 15.89 7.18 8.83
C PRO A 110 15.17 6.82 10.13
N ALA A 111 15.64 5.75 10.77
CA ALA A 111 15.22 5.42 12.11
C ALA A 111 15.51 6.60 13.05
N ARG A 112 14.53 6.95 13.90
CA ARG A 112 14.71 8.08 14.82
C ARG A 112 15.80 7.73 15.82
N LEU A 113 16.77 8.64 15.96
CA LEU A 113 17.81 8.59 16.99
C LEU A 113 17.12 8.48 18.37
N GLY A 114 17.15 7.30 18.99
CA GLY A 114 16.59 7.07 20.33
C GLY A 114 15.73 5.82 20.50
N SER A 115 15.34 5.11 19.44
CA SER A 115 14.88 3.72 19.58
C SER A 115 16.07 2.77 19.48
N SER A 116 16.03 1.68 20.26
CA SER A 116 17.03 0.61 20.33
C SER A 116 17.60 0.23 18.96
N SER A 117 18.79 -0.38 18.97
CA SER A 117 19.69 -0.68 17.82
C SER A 117 19.11 -1.54 16.69
N ASP A 118 17.79 -1.72 16.64
CA ASP A 118 17.03 -2.54 15.71
C ASP A 118 15.94 -1.74 14.97
N SER A 119 15.96 -0.40 15.11
CA SER A 119 15.10 0.46 14.31
C SER A 119 15.66 0.54 12.89
N GLU A 120 15.11 -0.28 11.99
CA GLU A 120 15.47 -0.30 10.57
C GLU A 120 14.92 0.93 9.84
N GLU A 121 15.65 1.36 8.81
CA GLU A 121 15.22 2.41 7.88
C GLU A 121 13.92 2.02 7.15
N ILE A 122 13.00 2.98 7.04
CA ILE A 122 11.72 2.79 6.35
C ILE A 122 11.83 3.34 4.94
N MET A 123 11.74 2.48 3.95
CA MET A 123 11.59 2.90 2.56
C MET A 123 10.13 3.24 2.31
N TYR A 124 9.86 4.29 1.54
CA TYR A 124 8.50 4.67 1.16
C TYR A 124 8.41 5.24 -0.24
N MET A 125 7.24 5.08 -0.84
CA MET A 125 6.81 5.72 -2.07
C MET A 125 5.38 6.23 -1.87
N ARG A 126 5.21 7.53 -2.03
CA ARG A 126 3.95 8.26 -1.90
C ARG A 126 3.62 8.90 -3.23
N ALA A 127 2.38 8.78 -3.66
CA ALA A 127 1.93 9.35 -4.91
C ALA A 127 0.41 9.52 -4.94
N ASN A 128 -0.07 10.18 -5.99
CA ASN A 128 -1.49 10.20 -6.31
C ASN A 128 -1.88 8.89 -6.98
N TYR A 129 -3.07 8.41 -6.64
CA TYR A 129 -3.69 7.25 -7.26
C TYR A 129 -5.05 7.65 -7.83
N GLU A 130 -5.31 7.17 -9.03
CA GLU A 130 -6.65 7.11 -9.57
C GLU A 130 -7.38 5.96 -8.86
N HIS A 131 -8.44 6.31 -8.12
CA HIS A 131 -9.30 5.35 -7.44
C HIS A 131 -10.53 5.12 -8.29
N MET A 132 -10.69 3.90 -8.76
CA MET A 132 -11.85 3.46 -9.52
C MET A 132 -12.66 2.48 -8.68
N VAL A 133 -13.96 2.76 -8.57
CA VAL A 133 -14.92 1.86 -7.93
C VAL A 133 -15.70 1.19 -9.04
N GLY A 134 -15.56 -0.12 -9.15
CA GLY A 134 -16.35 -0.91 -10.09
C GLY A 134 -17.73 -1.23 -9.49
N ARG A 135 -18.10 -2.52 -9.48
CA ARG A 135 -19.29 -2.98 -8.76
C ARG A 135 -19.04 -3.09 -7.26
N ALA A 136 -20.04 -3.53 -6.50
CA ALA A 136 -19.92 -3.76 -5.06
C ALA A 136 -18.74 -4.67 -4.66
N ASP A 137 -18.22 -5.46 -5.61
CA ASP A 137 -17.19 -6.47 -5.40
C ASP A 137 -15.82 -6.11 -5.98
N SER A 138 -15.65 -4.91 -6.57
CA SER A 138 -14.38 -4.50 -7.17
C SER A 138 -14.02 -3.04 -6.92
N GLU A 139 -12.80 -2.78 -6.44
CA GLU A 139 -12.18 -1.45 -6.40
C GLU A 139 -10.73 -1.54 -6.91
N SER A 140 -10.22 -0.49 -7.54
CA SER A 140 -8.82 -0.44 -7.97
C SER A 140 -8.17 0.91 -7.74
N PHE A 141 -6.85 0.89 -7.56
CA PHE A 141 -6.00 2.03 -7.33
C PHE A 141 -4.84 1.99 -8.32
N HIS A 142 -4.76 2.97 -9.20
CA HIS A 142 -3.73 3.05 -10.24
C HIS A 142 -2.81 4.23 -9.96
N LEU A 143 -1.51 3.98 -9.89
CA LEU A 143 -0.51 5.02 -9.69
C LEU A 143 -0.59 6.05 -10.82
N ILE A 144 -0.70 7.33 -10.46
CA ILE A 144 -0.61 8.44 -11.41
C ILE A 144 0.85 8.90 -11.44
N ASN A 145 1.55 8.61 -12.52
CA ASN A 145 2.92 9.06 -12.72
C ASN A 145 2.93 10.56 -13.07
N PRO A 146 3.58 11.42 -12.27
CA PRO A 146 3.65 12.85 -12.58
C PRO A 146 4.55 13.18 -13.78
N ASP A 147 5.52 12.31 -14.08
CA ASP A 147 6.57 12.59 -15.06
C ASP A 147 6.35 11.92 -16.43
N GLU A 148 5.16 11.33 -16.66
CA GLU A 148 4.85 10.54 -17.87
C GLU A 148 5.92 9.50 -18.25
N CYS A 149 6.76 9.06 -17.30
CA CYS A 149 7.73 8.00 -17.56
C CYS A 149 6.95 6.69 -17.80
N PRO A 150 6.99 6.11 -19.01
CA PRO A 150 6.16 4.96 -19.39
C PRO A 150 6.64 3.65 -18.76
N GLY A 151 7.63 3.71 -17.85
CA GLY A 151 8.34 2.55 -17.34
C GLY A 151 7.93 2.07 -15.96
N GLN A 152 7.04 2.76 -15.22
CA GLN A 152 6.65 2.32 -13.87
C GLN A 152 5.13 2.37 -13.67
N GLU A 153 4.47 1.25 -13.96
CA GLU A 153 3.04 1.07 -13.71
C GLU A 153 2.84 0.27 -12.42
N LEU A 154 2.14 0.87 -11.46
CA LEU A 154 1.70 0.17 -10.25
C LEU A 154 0.19 0.25 -10.13
N SER A 155 -0.45 -0.90 -9.98
CA SER A 155 -1.89 -1.00 -9.76
C SER A 155 -2.21 -1.97 -8.63
N VAL A 156 -3.18 -1.61 -7.79
CA VAL A 156 -3.69 -2.44 -6.69
C VAL A 156 -5.18 -2.67 -6.90
N PHE A 157 -5.61 -3.91 -6.90
CA PHE A 157 -6.99 -4.34 -7.12
C PHE A 157 -7.53 -5.00 -5.86
N LEU A 158 -8.71 -4.63 -5.42
CA LEU A 158 -9.50 -5.30 -4.41
C LEU A 158 -10.67 -6.00 -5.11
N MET A 159 -10.73 -7.33 -5.02
CA MET A 159 -11.73 -8.14 -5.71
C MET A 159 -12.36 -9.14 -4.76
N ARG A 160 -13.68 -9.29 -4.84
CA ARG A 160 -14.46 -10.29 -4.12
C ARG A 160 -15.25 -11.14 -5.12
N SER A 161 -15.32 -12.44 -4.87
CA SER A 161 -16.08 -13.42 -5.67
C SER A 161 -17.27 -13.97 -4.90
#